data_AF-A0A2N2EB03-F1
#
_entry.id   AF-A0A2N2EB03-F1
#
_cell.length_a   1.000
_cell.length_b   1.000
_cell.length_c   1.000
_cell.angle_alpha   90.00
_cell.angle_beta   90.00
_cell.angle_gamma   90.00
#
_symmetry.space_group_name_H-M   'P 1'
#
loop_
_entity.id
_entity.type
_entity.pdbx_description
1 polymer ?
#
loop_
_entity_poly.entity_id
_entity_poly.type
_entity_poly.pdbx_seq_one_letter_code
_entity_poly.pdbx_strand_id
1 'polypeptide(L)'
;MRSAAKTVRRKRLRLRLVFLLVVSLTIWLIYSLIEVEISNEYKADLDENEQLIVTSKEILSPEPTESRIEEYKDYFLESGLFELPINGASGYTSIALQLREGPSTETSVIITLDAGKGFTIISESGNWWEIDVEGRNGWVMHKYCFINLPDVIPSIVYDNTNTYASKIMSSGKSIPTVTGQKLYDAHAFNERLNKEEFIVPVLYAMAQKICLAQQDALADGNTLIIYEGFRPYAVQRKIVESLSALVNEDPLVKQGVTESPWSMGWFISTGISNHQRGYAIDVSLGKVIKQESKILGEYKYKIILEYTEYIMPTSIHELSVASIIFKSPVSPESSTLWKESTIADNINSEGLLLQQYCTNAGLIPLASEWWHFNDLTCKDVTAVTQSVGRFFIQENYSKIPNFNDK
;
A
#
# COMPACT_ATOMS: atom_id res chain seq x y z
N MET A 1 78.37 -46.90 -29.40
CA MET A 1 77.98 -45.89 -28.39
C MET A 1 76.53 -45.36 -28.46
N ARG A 2 75.77 -45.49 -29.58
CA ARG A 2 74.38 -44.96 -29.68
C ARG A 2 73.27 -45.79 -29.02
N SER A 3 73.48 -47.07 -28.75
CA SER A 3 72.47 -47.96 -28.11
C SER A 3 72.32 -47.72 -26.60
N ALA A 4 73.43 -47.53 -25.88
CA ALA A 4 73.42 -47.31 -24.44
C ALA A 4 72.69 -46.01 -24.02
N ALA A 5 72.80 -44.94 -24.81
CA ALA A 5 72.16 -43.65 -24.52
C ALA A 5 70.62 -43.70 -24.61
N LYS A 6 70.05 -44.50 -25.54
CA LYS A 6 68.58 -44.67 -25.66
C LYS A 6 68.00 -45.44 -24.47
N THR A 7 68.72 -46.44 -23.97
CA THR A 7 68.29 -47.26 -22.82
C THR A 7 68.31 -46.46 -21.51
N VAL A 8 69.33 -45.62 -21.30
CA VAL A 8 69.41 -44.72 -20.13
C VAL A 8 68.28 -43.67 -20.15
N ARG A 9 67.96 -43.10 -21.32
CA ARG A 9 66.87 -42.13 -21.47
C ARG A 9 65.49 -42.74 -21.18
N ARG A 10 65.23 -43.97 -21.62
CA ARG A 10 63.99 -44.70 -21.32
C ARG A 10 63.87 -45.07 -19.83
N LYS A 11 64.98 -45.46 -19.17
CA LYS A 11 65.00 -45.69 -17.72
C LYS A 11 64.72 -44.42 -16.92
N ARG A 12 65.31 -43.27 -17.30
CA ARG A 12 65.04 -41.97 -16.66
C ARG A 12 63.59 -41.50 -16.84
N LEU A 13 62.99 -41.73 -18.00
CA LEU A 13 61.59 -41.38 -18.26
C LEU A 13 60.63 -42.25 -17.44
N ARG A 14 60.89 -43.57 -17.34
CA ARG A 14 60.12 -44.46 -16.47
C ARG A 14 60.25 -44.09 -14.99
N LEU A 15 61.46 -43.75 -14.53
CA LEU A 15 61.65 -43.30 -13.14
C LEU A 15 60.89 -42.00 -12.84
N ARG A 16 60.83 -41.05 -13.78
CA ARG A 16 60.04 -39.81 -13.65
C ARG A 16 58.54 -40.07 -13.61
N LEU A 17 58.04 -40.99 -14.43
CA LEU A 17 56.62 -41.37 -14.42
C LEU A 17 56.23 -42.08 -13.12
N VAL A 18 57.07 -42.99 -12.63
CA VAL A 18 56.86 -43.65 -11.34
C VAL A 18 56.90 -42.64 -10.20
N PHE A 19 57.84 -41.69 -10.22
CA PHE A 19 57.91 -40.63 -9.22
C PHE A 19 56.65 -39.75 -9.24
N LEU A 20 56.17 -39.33 -10.41
CA LEU A 20 54.93 -38.54 -10.53
C LEU A 20 53.70 -39.31 -10.03
N LEU A 21 53.61 -40.61 -10.32
CA LEU A 21 52.52 -41.47 -9.83
C LEU A 21 52.55 -41.61 -8.31
N VAL A 22 53.73 -41.78 -7.71
CA VAL A 22 53.88 -41.84 -6.25
C VAL A 22 53.47 -40.51 -5.62
N VAL A 23 53.91 -39.38 -6.19
CA VAL A 23 53.52 -38.04 -5.70
C VAL A 23 52.00 -37.83 -5.78
N SER A 24 51.37 -38.20 -6.90
CA SER A 24 49.91 -38.09 -7.02
C SER A 24 49.17 -38.99 -6.04
N LEU A 25 49.67 -40.21 -5.78
CA LEU A 25 49.07 -41.12 -4.82
C LEU A 25 49.21 -40.59 -3.39
N THR A 26 50.36 -39.99 -3.06
CA THR A 26 50.58 -39.37 -1.74
C THR A 26 49.71 -38.14 -1.52
N ILE A 27 49.51 -37.29 -2.54
CA ILE A 27 48.61 -36.13 -2.45
C ILE A 27 47.17 -36.59 -2.26
N TRP A 28 46.75 -37.62 -3.00
CA TRP A 28 45.41 -38.20 -2.85
C TRP A 28 45.21 -38.83 -1.46
N LEU A 29 46.22 -39.52 -0.92
CA LEU A 29 46.16 -40.08 0.44
C LEU A 29 46.07 -38.99 1.51
N ILE A 30 46.85 -37.91 1.38
CA ILE A 30 46.79 -36.76 2.28
C ILE A 30 45.41 -36.11 2.22
N TYR A 31 44.85 -35.93 1.02
CA TYR A 31 43.51 -35.36 0.86
C TYR A 31 42.43 -36.25 1.49
N SER A 32 42.52 -37.57 1.28
CA SER A 32 41.59 -38.54 1.91
C SER A 32 41.71 -38.57 3.44
N LEU A 33 42.91 -38.41 4.00
CA LEU A 33 43.11 -38.33 5.44
C LEU A 33 42.53 -37.04 6.02
N ILE A 34 42.71 -35.90 5.33
CA ILE A 34 42.12 -34.61 5.72
C ILE A 34 40.59 -34.67 5.69
N GLU A 35 39.98 -35.28 4.66
CA GLU A 35 38.51 -35.44 4.61
C GLU A 35 37.98 -36.30 5.77
N VAL A 36 38.70 -37.37 6.14
CA VAL A 36 38.33 -38.22 7.28
C VAL A 36 38.47 -37.46 8.60
N GLU A 37 39.50 -36.64 8.76
CA GLU A 37 39.74 -35.84 9.96
C GLU A 37 38.69 -34.74 10.12
N ILE A 38 38.35 -34.01 9.05
CA ILE A 38 37.26 -33.02 9.04
C ILE A 38 35.91 -33.69 9.33
N SER A 39 35.65 -34.87 8.74
CA SER A 39 34.45 -35.68 9.02
C SER A 39 34.35 -36.07 10.48
N ASN A 40 35.46 -36.51 11.09
CA ASN A 40 35.48 -36.93 12.49
C ASN A 40 35.35 -35.74 13.44
N GLU A 41 35.94 -34.60 13.12
CA GLU A 41 35.80 -33.35 13.89
C GLU A 41 34.36 -32.84 13.84
N TYR A 42 33.71 -32.86 12.67
CA TYR A 42 32.30 -32.50 12.52
C TYR A 42 31.36 -33.45 13.28
N LYS A 43 31.74 -34.73 13.40
CA LYS A 43 30.96 -35.73 14.12
C LYS A 43 31.16 -35.63 15.63
N ALA A 44 32.37 -35.29 16.08
CA ALA A 44 32.65 -34.99 17.49
C ALA A 44 31.90 -33.74 17.96
N ASP A 45 31.84 -32.67 17.14
CA ASP A 45 31.07 -31.45 17.44
C ASP A 45 29.54 -31.72 17.51
N LEU A 46 29.04 -32.67 16.74
CA LEU A 46 27.62 -33.08 16.81
C LEU A 46 27.34 -33.90 18.07
N ASP A 47 28.21 -34.84 18.44
CA ASP A 47 28.05 -35.67 19.64
C ASP A 47 28.21 -34.84 20.94
N GLU A 48 29.10 -33.84 20.95
CA GLU A 48 29.30 -32.93 22.10
C GLU A 48 28.11 -31.95 22.25
N ASN A 49 27.56 -31.44 21.13
CA ASN A 49 26.32 -30.65 21.15
C ASN A 49 25.11 -31.48 21.57
N GLU A 50 25.02 -32.75 21.16
CA GLU A 50 23.91 -33.63 21.54
C GLU A 50 23.96 -33.98 23.05
N GLN A 51 25.15 -34.16 23.63
CA GLN A 51 25.32 -34.33 25.09
C GLN A 51 25.02 -33.06 25.90
N LEU A 52 25.34 -31.87 25.38
CA LEU A 52 24.96 -30.57 25.98
C LEU A 52 23.45 -30.32 25.94
N ILE A 53 22.76 -30.80 24.90
CA ILE A 53 21.30 -30.73 24.76
C ILE A 53 20.60 -31.72 25.72
N VAL A 54 21.20 -32.88 25.99
CA VAL A 54 20.64 -33.88 26.91
C VAL A 54 20.82 -33.49 28.37
N THR A 55 21.96 -32.87 28.75
CA THR A 55 22.21 -32.45 30.15
C THR A 55 21.51 -31.15 30.56
N SER A 56 21.14 -30.28 29.61
CA SER A 56 20.33 -29.09 29.89
C SER A 56 18.82 -29.36 30.01
N LYS A 57 18.36 -30.57 29.65
CA LYS A 57 16.94 -30.95 29.67
C LYS A 57 16.42 -31.49 31.01
N GLU A 58 17.29 -31.71 32.00
CA GLU A 58 16.92 -32.34 33.29
C GLU A 58 16.86 -31.41 34.50
N ILE A 59 17.03 -30.09 34.36
CA ILE A 59 16.87 -29.15 35.48
C ILE A 59 16.00 -27.96 35.05
N LEU A 60 14.85 -27.83 35.71
CA LEU A 60 13.74 -26.86 35.54
C LEU A 60 12.73 -27.16 34.43
N SER A 61 11.87 -28.15 34.68
CA SER A 61 10.47 -28.07 34.25
C SER A 61 9.65 -27.37 35.35
N PRO A 62 9.17 -26.13 35.19
CA PRO A 62 7.88 -25.80 35.75
C PRO A 62 6.85 -26.74 35.11
N GLU A 63 5.81 -27.12 35.85
CA GLU A 63 4.66 -27.86 35.30
C GLU A 63 4.23 -27.25 33.96
N PRO A 64 3.70 -28.06 33.01
CA PRO A 64 3.26 -27.52 31.75
C PRO A 64 2.11 -26.54 32.02
N THR A 65 2.42 -25.25 32.09
CA THR A 65 1.46 -24.22 31.70
C THR A 65 1.02 -24.62 30.31
N GLU A 66 -0.25 -24.99 30.17
CA GLU A 66 -0.93 -25.07 28.88
C GLU A 66 -0.37 -23.96 28.00
N SER A 67 0.30 -24.33 26.89
CA SER A 67 0.65 -23.36 25.87
C SER A 67 -0.68 -22.85 25.33
N ARG A 68 -1.16 -21.75 25.91
CA ARG A 68 -2.32 -21.03 25.42
C ARG A 68 -2.00 -20.71 23.97
N ILE A 69 -2.68 -21.39 23.04
CA ILE A 69 -2.74 -20.93 21.66
C ILE A 69 -3.33 -19.53 21.79
N GLU A 70 -2.51 -18.49 21.67
CA GLU A 70 -3.03 -17.14 21.64
C GLU A 70 -3.83 -17.01 20.34
N GLU A 71 -5.14 -17.17 20.46
CA GLU A 71 -6.07 -17.01 19.37
C GLU A 71 -6.13 -15.52 19.03
N TYR A 72 -5.28 -15.09 18.10
CA TYR A 72 -5.31 -13.72 17.59
C TYR A 72 -6.60 -13.47 16.82
N LYS A 73 -7.26 -12.37 17.17
CA LYS A 73 -8.53 -11.93 16.62
C LYS A 73 -8.38 -11.43 15.20
N ASP A 74 -9.40 -11.67 14.39
CA ASP A 74 -9.55 -11.06 13.06
C ASP A 74 -10.55 -9.91 13.18
N TYR A 75 -10.05 -8.68 13.22
CA TYR A 75 -10.91 -7.50 13.46
C TYR A 75 -11.94 -7.30 12.36
N PHE A 76 -11.63 -7.71 11.12
CA PHE A 76 -12.58 -7.62 10.02
C PHE A 76 -13.73 -8.61 10.22
N LEU A 77 -13.44 -9.84 10.65
CA LEU A 77 -14.50 -10.80 10.98
C LEU A 77 -15.36 -10.38 12.18
N GLU A 78 -14.78 -9.64 13.14
CA GLU A 78 -15.52 -9.13 14.31
C GLU A 78 -16.38 -7.90 14.00
N SER A 79 -15.84 -6.94 13.25
CA SER A 79 -16.45 -5.63 13.03
C SER A 79 -17.15 -5.47 11.69
N GLY A 80 -16.65 -6.14 10.65
CA GLY A 80 -17.02 -5.93 9.25
C GLY A 80 -16.58 -4.58 8.66
N LEU A 81 -15.75 -3.80 9.38
CA LEU A 81 -15.40 -2.43 8.99
C LEU A 81 -13.99 -2.30 8.42
N PHE A 82 -12.99 -2.85 9.13
CA PHE A 82 -11.57 -2.70 8.84
C PHE A 82 -10.79 -3.96 9.21
N GLU A 83 -9.52 -4.04 8.77
CA GLU A 83 -8.61 -5.13 9.14
C GLU A 83 -7.92 -4.89 10.49
N LEU A 84 -7.81 -3.63 10.89
CA LEU A 84 -7.30 -3.21 12.20
C LEU A 84 -8.26 -2.19 12.85
N PRO A 85 -8.32 -2.14 14.20
CA PRO A 85 -9.18 -1.20 14.91
C PRO A 85 -8.73 0.25 14.71
N ILE A 86 -9.69 1.18 14.75
CA ILE A 86 -9.42 2.62 14.58
C ILE A 86 -8.66 3.23 15.77
N ASN A 87 -8.74 2.66 16.98
CA ASN A 87 -7.95 3.11 18.13
C ASN A 87 -6.48 3.09 17.75
N GLY A 88 -5.78 4.20 17.93
CA GLY A 88 -4.39 4.40 17.55
C GLY A 88 -4.17 4.78 16.10
N ALA A 89 -5.17 4.78 15.21
CA ALA A 89 -5.00 5.21 13.83
C ALA A 89 -4.87 6.73 13.72
N SER A 90 -4.15 7.18 12.69
CA SER A 90 -4.03 8.60 12.33
C SER A 90 -5.34 9.08 11.69
N GLY A 91 -5.86 10.19 12.20
CA GLY A 91 -6.95 10.91 11.57
C GLY A 91 -6.57 12.36 11.29
N TYR A 92 -7.34 13.00 10.41
CA TYR A 92 -7.14 14.42 10.05
C TYR A 92 -8.48 15.11 9.89
N THR A 93 -8.58 16.37 10.27
CA THR A 93 -9.79 17.16 10.03
C THR A 93 -9.90 17.51 8.54
N SER A 94 -11.04 17.24 7.90
CA SER A 94 -11.23 17.64 6.48
C SER A 94 -11.59 19.13 6.35
N ILE A 95 -12.18 19.70 7.40
CA ILE A 95 -12.59 21.09 7.53
C ILE A 95 -12.21 21.59 8.92
N ALA A 96 -12.43 22.86 9.23
CA ALA A 96 -12.32 23.32 10.62
C ALA A 96 -13.38 22.63 11.48
N LEU A 97 -12.97 22.02 12.61
CA LEU A 97 -13.85 21.25 13.49
C LEU A 97 -13.71 21.70 14.94
N GLN A 98 -14.82 21.71 15.66
CA GLN A 98 -14.82 21.98 17.09
C GLN A 98 -14.48 20.71 17.87
N LEU A 99 -13.40 20.75 18.64
CA LEU A 99 -13.08 19.74 19.65
C LEU A 99 -13.94 19.99 20.89
N ARG A 100 -14.67 18.98 21.35
CA ARG A 100 -15.66 19.11 22.43
C ARG A 100 -15.34 18.23 23.63
N GLU A 101 -15.90 18.59 24.79
CA GLU A 101 -15.72 17.82 26.03
C GLU A 101 -16.41 16.45 26.00
N GLY A 102 -17.44 16.26 25.16
CA GLY A 102 -18.13 14.98 25.02
C GLY A 102 -18.71 14.76 23.61
N PRO A 103 -19.25 13.55 23.34
CA PRO A 103 -19.77 13.14 22.03
C PRO A 103 -21.17 13.74 21.74
N SER A 104 -21.30 15.07 21.85
CA SER A 104 -22.55 15.79 21.59
C SER A 104 -22.31 17.27 21.26
N THR A 105 -23.16 17.82 20.39
CA THR A 105 -23.18 19.26 20.04
C THR A 105 -23.53 20.17 21.22
N GLU A 106 -24.09 19.62 22.29
CA GLU A 106 -24.50 20.36 23.48
C GLU A 106 -23.37 20.49 24.52
N THR A 107 -22.27 19.76 24.36
CA THR A 107 -21.11 19.85 25.25
C THR A 107 -20.23 21.04 24.89
N SER A 108 -19.50 21.56 25.88
CA SER A 108 -18.62 22.71 25.70
C SER A 108 -17.57 22.46 24.61
N VAL A 109 -17.28 23.50 23.84
CA VAL A 109 -16.17 23.50 22.88
C VAL A 109 -14.88 23.80 23.63
N ILE A 110 -13.90 22.91 23.52
CA ILE A 110 -12.56 23.07 24.08
C ILE A 110 -11.76 24.03 23.20
N ILE A 111 -11.65 23.71 21.90
CA ILE A 111 -10.97 24.49 20.85
C ILE A 111 -11.59 24.22 19.48
N THR A 112 -11.25 25.06 18.50
CA THR A 112 -11.46 24.76 17.08
C THR A 112 -10.15 24.30 16.46
N LEU A 113 -10.17 23.14 15.83
CA LEU A 113 -9.07 22.58 15.03
C LEU A 113 -9.17 23.12 13.60
N ASP A 114 -8.05 23.55 13.04
CA ASP A 114 -7.97 23.93 11.62
C ASP A 114 -8.16 22.72 10.71
N ALA A 115 -8.51 22.95 9.44
CA ALA A 115 -8.54 21.89 8.43
C ALA A 115 -7.14 21.34 8.17
N GLY A 116 -7.03 20.01 8.06
CA GLY A 116 -5.77 19.30 7.91
C GLY A 116 -5.06 18.99 9.24
N LYS A 117 -5.62 19.41 10.38
CA LYS A 117 -5.05 19.11 11.69
C LYS A 117 -5.09 17.60 11.93
N GLY A 118 -3.92 17.00 12.10
CA GLY A 118 -3.79 15.58 12.43
C GLY A 118 -3.94 15.28 13.92
N PHE A 119 -4.35 14.05 14.22
CA PHE A 119 -4.60 13.53 15.56
C PHE A 119 -4.53 12.00 15.58
N THR A 120 -4.40 11.44 16.78
CA THR A 120 -4.58 10.00 17.02
C THR A 120 -6.02 9.72 17.44
N ILE A 121 -6.67 8.72 16.85
CA ILE A 121 -8.02 8.29 17.26
C ILE A 121 -7.92 7.45 18.55
N ILE A 122 -8.74 7.75 19.56
CA ILE A 122 -8.80 7.01 20.83
C ILE A 122 -10.00 6.06 20.82
N SER A 123 -11.21 6.56 20.58
CA SER A 123 -12.43 5.76 20.68
C SER A 123 -13.52 6.29 19.76
N GLU A 124 -14.56 5.48 19.52
CA GLU A 124 -15.75 5.87 18.77
C GLU A 124 -17.00 5.71 19.63
N SER A 125 -17.86 6.73 19.61
CA SER A 125 -19.18 6.70 20.25
C SER A 125 -20.21 7.35 19.34
N GLY A 126 -21.01 6.53 18.67
CA GLY A 126 -22.01 6.99 17.70
C GLY A 126 -21.36 7.72 16.52
N ASN A 127 -21.67 9.00 16.35
CA ASN A 127 -21.14 9.83 15.25
C ASN A 127 -19.85 10.59 15.61
N TRP A 128 -19.24 10.24 16.74
CA TRP A 128 -18.12 10.99 17.32
C TRP A 128 -16.92 10.10 17.53
N TRP A 129 -15.74 10.68 17.32
CA TRP A 129 -14.48 10.13 17.78
C TRP A 129 -13.95 10.93 18.95
N GLU A 130 -13.49 10.21 19.96
CA GLU A 130 -12.52 10.76 20.90
C GLU A 130 -11.14 10.71 20.25
N ILE A 131 -10.39 11.81 20.34
CA ILE A 131 -9.09 11.96 19.70
C ILE A 131 -8.09 12.57 20.68
N ASP A 132 -6.81 12.22 20.51
CA ASP A 132 -5.67 12.91 21.11
C ASP A 132 -5.06 13.85 20.06
N VAL A 133 -5.13 15.14 20.31
CA VAL A 133 -4.46 16.17 19.51
C VAL A 133 -3.44 16.89 20.40
N GLU A 134 -2.16 16.63 20.16
CA GLU A 134 -1.04 17.27 20.89
C GLU A 134 -1.13 17.12 22.42
N GLY A 135 -1.56 15.94 22.90
CA GLY A 135 -1.70 15.64 24.33
C GLY A 135 -3.02 16.12 24.94
N ARG A 136 -3.98 16.56 24.11
CA ARG A 136 -5.30 17.01 24.54
C ARG A 136 -6.38 16.10 23.98
N ASN A 137 -7.14 15.50 24.88
CA ASN A 137 -8.29 14.66 24.51
C ASN A 137 -9.56 15.49 24.29
N GLY A 138 -10.40 15.05 23.38
CA GLY A 138 -11.74 15.58 23.17
C GLY A 138 -12.45 14.91 21.99
N TRP A 139 -13.65 15.37 21.67
CA TRP A 139 -14.55 14.71 20.73
C TRP A 139 -14.78 15.53 19.46
N VAL A 140 -14.74 14.88 18.30
CA VAL A 140 -15.03 15.47 16.98
C VAL A 140 -16.03 14.62 16.19
N MET A 141 -16.84 15.24 15.32
CA MET A 141 -17.74 14.50 14.42
C MET A 141 -16.94 13.79 13.33
N HIS A 142 -16.96 12.46 13.33
CA HIS A 142 -16.10 11.65 12.46
C HIS A 142 -16.48 11.70 10.98
N LYS A 143 -17.73 12.06 10.64
CA LYS A 143 -18.15 12.26 9.24
C LYS A 143 -17.36 13.34 8.49
N TYR A 144 -16.70 14.24 9.22
CA TYR A 144 -15.82 15.27 8.66
C TYR A 144 -14.33 14.96 8.88
N CYS A 145 -14.00 13.74 9.30
CA CYS A 145 -12.64 13.32 9.54
C CYS A 145 -12.15 12.40 8.41
N PHE A 146 -10.90 12.61 8.02
CA PHE A 146 -10.16 11.62 7.27
C PHE A 146 -9.56 10.58 8.20
N ILE A 147 -9.37 9.37 7.69
CA ILE A 147 -8.59 8.31 8.32
C ILE A 147 -7.48 7.87 7.36
N ASN A 148 -6.28 7.62 7.88
CA ASN A 148 -5.17 7.11 7.07
C ASN A 148 -5.41 5.65 6.71
N LEU A 149 -5.59 5.32 5.43
CA LEU A 149 -5.94 3.96 5.00
C LEU A 149 -4.96 2.87 5.49
N PRO A 150 -3.62 3.05 5.39
CA PRO A 150 -2.68 2.01 5.86
C PRO A 150 -2.85 1.61 7.32
N ASP A 151 -3.32 2.52 8.19
CA ASP A 151 -3.44 2.29 9.63
C ASP A 151 -4.57 1.28 9.96
N VAL A 152 -5.51 1.09 9.03
CA VAL A 152 -6.73 0.29 9.19
C VAL A 152 -6.94 -0.78 8.10
N ILE A 153 -6.28 -0.68 6.94
CA ILE A 153 -6.35 -1.68 5.85
C ILE A 153 -4.92 -2.02 5.32
N PRO A 154 -4.02 -2.53 6.17
CA PRO A 154 -2.62 -2.81 5.83
C PRO A 154 -2.42 -3.86 4.71
N SER A 155 -3.45 -4.61 4.31
CA SER A 155 -3.34 -5.55 3.19
C SER A 155 -3.35 -4.87 1.82
N ILE A 156 -3.70 -3.59 1.71
CA ILE A 156 -3.60 -2.85 0.46
C ILE A 156 -2.13 -2.57 0.15
N VAL A 157 -1.78 -2.60 -1.13
CA VAL A 157 -0.51 -2.05 -1.60
C VAL A 157 -0.68 -0.54 -1.79
N TYR A 158 0.09 0.26 -1.07
CA TYR A 158 0.11 1.72 -1.25
C TYR A 158 1.31 2.11 -2.10
N ASP A 159 1.07 2.84 -3.18
CA ASP A 159 2.10 3.36 -4.08
C ASP A 159 1.74 4.79 -4.52
N ASN A 160 1.76 5.75 -3.59
CA ASN A 160 1.39 7.13 -3.91
C ASN A 160 2.49 7.84 -4.70
N THR A 161 2.52 7.57 -6.01
CA THR A 161 3.53 8.06 -6.97
C THR A 161 3.65 9.58 -7.00
N ASN A 162 2.58 10.32 -6.71
CA ASN A 162 2.62 11.78 -6.67
C ASN A 162 3.51 12.34 -5.55
N THR A 163 3.93 11.49 -4.60
CA THR A 163 4.82 11.85 -3.49
C THR A 163 6.31 11.64 -3.78
N TYR A 164 6.68 11.01 -4.91
CA TYR A 164 8.09 10.76 -5.24
C TYR A 164 8.41 10.89 -6.74
N ALA A 165 7.54 10.40 -7.63
CA ALA A 165 7.70 10.49 -9.08
C ALA A 165 6.33 10.32 -9.76
N SER A 166 5.60 11.42 -9.95
CA SER A 166 4.23 11.40 -10.48
C SER A 166 4.13 10.68 -11.83
N LYS A 167 3.18 9.74 -11.95
CA LYS A 167 2.86 9.05 -13.20
C LYS A 167 1.88 9.81 -14.09
N ILE A 168 1.38 10.98 -13.64
CA ILE A 168 0.41 11.78 -14.41
C ILE A 168 1.02 12.19 -15.74
N MET A 169 0.32 11.89 -16.83
CA MET A 169 0.72 12.20 -18.20
C MET A 169 -0.52 12.50 -19.05
N SER A 170 -0.36 12.90 -20.31
CA SER A 170 -1.50 13.05 -21.22
C SER A 170 -1.15 12.63 -22.63
N SER A 171 -1.99 11.79 -23.22
CA SER A 171 -1.81 11.20 -24.55
C SER A 171 -0.44 10.51 -24.69
N GLY A 172 0.01 9.83 -23.65
CA GLY A 172 1.33 9.20 -23.56
C GLY A 172 2.51 10.18 -23.46
N LYS A 173 2.26 11.48 -23.31
CA LYS A 173 3.30 12.51 -23.21
C LYS A 173 3.46 13.02 -21.79
N SER A 174 4.71 13.23 -21.40
CA SER A 174 5.04 13.85 -20.12
C SER A 174 4.50 15.28 -20.05
N ILE A 175 3.86 15.61 -18.93
CA ILE A 175 3.41 16.95 -18.59
C ILE A 175 4.58 17.69 -17.89
N PRO A 176 5.06 18.81 -18.44
CA PRO A 176 6.15 19.57 -17.85
C PRO A 176 5.90 19.91 -16.37
N THR A 177 6.93 19.78 -15.53
CA THR A 177 6.89 20.02 -14.07
C THR A 177 5.98 19.08 -13.24
N VAL A 178 5.32 18.12 -13.89
CA VAL A 178 4.42 17.14 -13.27
C VAL A 178 5.00 15.74 -13.41
N THR A 179 5.09 15.20 -14.63
CA THR A 179 5.51 13.81 -14.84
C THR A 179 6.92 13.57 -14.32
N GLY A 180 7.09 12.50 -13.54
CA GLY A 180 8.35 12.12 -12.90
C GLY A 180 8.78 13.04 -11.75
N GLN A 181 7.98 14.03 -11.36
CA GLN A 181 8.28 14.94 -10.26
C GLN A 181 7.57 14.51 -8.98
N LYS A 182 8.19 14.77 -7.84
CA LYS A 182 7.52 14.81 -6.54
C LYS A 182 6.62 16.04 -6.47
N LEU A 183 5.33 15.85 -6.18
CA LEU A 183 4.35 16.93 -6.13
C LEU A 183 4.04 17.40 -4.70
N TYR A 184 4.14 16.52 -3.70
CA TYR A 184 3.97 16.82 -2.28
C TYR A 184 4.61 15.75 -1.40
N ASP A 185 4.78 16.02 -0.10
CA ASP A 185 5.16 14.99 0.88
C ASP A 185 3.90 14.33 1.46
N ALA A 186 3.88 12.99 1.50
CA ALA A 186 2.86 12.21 2.22
C ALA A 186 3.42 10.81 2.50
N HIS A 187 4.54 10.77 3.20
CA HIS A 187 5.24 9.55 3.60
C HIS A 187 5.94 9.80 4.92
N ALA A 188 5.74 8.92 5.89
CA ALA A 188 6.28 9.05 7.23
C ALA A 188 6.35 7.69 7.92
N PHE A 189 7.11 7.61 9.02
CA PHE A 189 7.11 6.44 9.88
C PHE A 189 5.71 6.21 10.49
N ASN A 190 5.22 4.98 10.35
CA ASN A 190 3.98 4.51 10.92
C ASN A 190 4.29 3.64 12.13
N GLU A 191 4.00 4.14 13.34
CA GLU A 191 4.32 3.46 14.60
C GLU A 191 3.55 2.14 14.73
N ARG A 192 2.28 2.10 14.29
CA ARG A 192 1.46 0.87 14.36
C ARG A 192 2.01 -0.26 13.52
N LEU A 193 2.50 0.08 12.32
CA LEU A 193 3.01 -0.91 11.37
C LEU A 193 4.53 -1.11 11.50
N ASN A 194 5.20 -0.28 12.32
CA ASN A 194 6.64 -0.26 12.53
C ASN A 194 7.44 -0.22 11.22
N LYS A 195 7.03 0.66 10.30
CA LYS A 195 7.69 0.88 9.00
C LYS A 195 7.44 2.28 8.49
N GLU A 196 8.30 2.74 7.59
CA GLU A 196 7.98 3.85 6.71
C GLU A 196 6.78 3.48 5.84
N GLU A 197 5.81 4.39 5.73
CA GLU A 197 4.57 4.16 5.01
C GLU A 197 4.02 5.45 4.39
N PHE A 198 3.25 5.29 3.32
CA PHE A 198 2.51 6.39 2.71
C PHE A 198 1.42 6.92 3.65
N ILE A 199 1.08 8.20 3.49
CA ILE A 199 -0.09 8.81 4.10
C ILE A 199 -1.15 8.95 3.01
N VAL A 200 -2.21 8.15 3.11
CA VAL A 200 -3.29 8.08 2.14
C VAL A 200 -4.63 8.30 2.86
N PRO A 201 -4.97 9.56 3.19
CA PRO A 201 -6.19 9.86 3.91
C PRO A 201 -7.39 9.92 2.96
N VAL A 202 -8.51 9.37 3.41
CA VAL A 202 -9.85 9.53 2.80
C VAL A 202 -10.88 9.73 3.90
N LEU A 203 -12.09 10.20 3.58
CA LEU A 203 -13.18 10.31 4.55
C LEU A 203 -13.48 8.94 5.17
N TYR A 204 -13.73 8.94 6.48
CA TYR A 204 -13.91 7.71 7.26
C TYR A 204 -14.90 6.71 6.63
N ALA A 205 -16.07 7.17 6.20
CA ALA A 205 -17.08 6.31 5.60
C ALA A 205 -16.65 5.72 4.24
N MET A 206 -15.79 6.41 3.49
CA MET A 206 -15.23 5.88 2.24
C MET A 206 -14.23 4.75 2.52
N ALA A 207 -13.43 4.88 3.58
CA ALA A 207 -12.46 3.85 3.97
C ALA A 207 -13.12 2.49 4.21
N GLN A 208 -14.34 2.47 4.77
CA GLN A 208 -15.11 1.23 4.98
C GLN A 208 -15.42 0.52 3.64
N LYS A 209 -15.86 1.28 2.64
CA LYS A 209 -16.11 0.74 1.29
C LYS A 209 -14.83 0.27 0.61
N ILE A 210 -13.72 0.98 0.79
CA ILE A 210 -12.41 0.55 0.29
C ILE A 210 -11.99 -0.77 0.94
N CYS A 211 -12.24 -0.95 2.24
CA CYS A 211 -11.96 -2.21 2.92
C CYS A 211 -12.78 -3.36 2.33
N LEU A 212 -14.08 -3.14 2.05
CA LEU A 212 -14.92 -4.14 1.39
C LEU A 212 -14.39 -4.53 -0.01
N ALA A 213 -14.00 -3.54 -0.83
CA ALA A 213 -13.41 -3.80 -2.14
C ALA A 213 -12.08 -4.57 -2.03
N GLN A 214 -11.25 -4.26 -1.03
CA GLN A 214 -10.01 -5.00 -0.78
C GLN A 214 -10.30 -6.44 -0.34
N GLN A 215 -11.30 -6.68 0.51
CA GLN A 215 -11.64 -8.04 0.92
C GLN A 215 -12.17 -8.88 -0.25
N ASP A 216 -12.98 -8.27 -1.15
CA ASP A 216 -13.46 -8.93 -2.37
C ASP A 216 -12.28 -9.28 -3.29
N ALA A 217 -11.34 -8.35 -3.48
CA ALA A 217 -10.11 -8.61 -4.25
C ALA A 217 -9.25 -9.74 -3.63
N LEU A 218 -9.04 -9.73 -2.30
CA LEU A 218 -8.26 -10.76 -1.61
C LEU A 218 -8.90 -12.14 -1.70
N ALA A 219 -10.23 -12.23 -1.72
CA ALA A 219 -10.94 -13.50 -1.89
C ALA A 219 -10.60 -14.19 -3.22
N ASP A 220 -10.30 -13.39 -4.24
CA ASP A 220 -9.87 -13.86 -5.57
C ASP A 220 -8.35 -13.95 -5.75
N GLY A 221 -7.57 -13.73 -4.68
CA GLY A 221 -6.09 -13.73 -4.74
C GLY A 221 -5.49 -12.47 -5.38
N ASN A 222 -6.25 -11.38 -5.39
CA ASN A 222 -5.82 -10.06 -5.86
C ASN A 222 -5.64 -9.09 -4.70
N THR A 223 -5.06 -7.93 -4.97
CA THR A 223 -4.97 -6.79 -4.04
C THR A 223 -5.21 -5.51 -4.80
N LEU A 224 -5.84 -4.54 -4.14
CA LEU A 224 -5.85 -3.17 -4.62
C LEU A 224 -4.43 -2.57 -4.50
N ILE A 225 -4.10 -1.70 -5.45
CA ILE A 225 -2.91 -0.84 -5.41
C ILE A 225 -3.41 0.61 -5.42
N ILE A 226 -3.34 1.29 -4.27
CA ILE A 226 -3.84 2.66 -4.16
C ILE A 226 -2.72 3.65 -4.48
N TYR A 227 -2.99 4.47 -5.48
CA TYR A 227 -2.10 5.52 -5.97
C TYR A 227 -2.41 6.89 -5.38
N GLU A 228 -3.66 7.15 -5.00
CA GLU A 228 -4.00 8.40 -4.33
C GLU A 228 -5.32 8.36 -3.58
N GLY A 229 -5.38 9.08 -2.46
CA GLY A 229 -6.60 9.47 -1.75
C GLY A 229 -6.75 10.99 -1.76
N PHE A 230 -6.53 11.65 -0.63
CA PHE A 230 -6.46 13.11 -0.57
C PHE A 230 -5.31 13.68 -1.41
N ARG A 231 -5.62 14.69 -2.25
CA ARG A 231 -4.66 15.50 -3.00
C ARG A 231 -4.77 16.96 -2.56
N PRO A 232 -3.70 17.66 -2.18
CA PRO A 232 -3.76 19.10 -1.87
C PRO A 232 -4.23 19.94 -3.07
N TYR A 233 -5.01 20.99 -2.81
CA TYR A 233 -5.53 21.90 -3.85
C TYR A 233 -4.40 22.56 -4.66
N ALA A 234 -3.29 22.93 -4.02
CA ALA A 234 -2.13 23.52 -4.70
C ALA A 234 -1.54 22.55 -5.75
N VAL A 235 -1.52 21.26 -5.45
CA VAL A 235 -1.07 20.21 -6.38
C VAL A 235 -2.04 20.06 -7.54
N GLN A 236 -3.36 20.06 -7.26
CA GLN A 236 -4.39 20.04 -8.30
C GLN A 236 -4.22 21.21 -9.28
N ARG A 237 -3.99 22.42 -8.77
CA ARG A 237 -3.78 23.61 -9.60
C ARG A 237 -2.51 23.54 -10.43
N LYS A 238 -1.41 23.05 -9.87
CA LYS A 238 -0.16 22.83 -10.60
C LYS A 238 -0.35 21.88 -11.79
N ILE A 239 -1.10 20.79 -11.61
CA ILE A 239 -1.40 19.83 -12.68
C ILE A 239 -2.25 20.50 -13.77
N VAL A 240 -3.31 21.22 -13.39
CA VAL A 240 -4.19 21.95 -14.33
C VAL A 240 -3.39 22.95 -15.16
N GLU A 241 -2.54 23.76 -14.52
CA GLU A 241 -1.75 24.79 -15.19
C GLU A 241 -0.75 24.18 -16.17
N SER A 242 -0.06 23.12 -15.76
CA SER A 242 0.94 22.44 -16.59
C SER A 242 0.30 21.70 -17.77
N LEU A 243 -0.83 21.02 -17.56
CA LEU A 243 -1.57 20.38 -18.65
C LEU A 243 -2.16 21.42 -19.60
N SER A 244 -2.72 22.52 -19.09
CA SER A 244 -3.25 23.61 -19.92
C SER A 244 -2.16 24.20 -20.82
N ALA A 245 -0.93 24.37 -20.30
CA ALA A 245 0.20 24.81 -21.10
C ALA A 245 0.53 23.81 -22.20
N LEU A 246 0.64 22.51 -21.87
CA LEU A 246 0.92 21.46 -22.84
C LEU A 246 -0.16 21.33 -23.92
N VAL A 247 -1.43 21.48 -23.57
CA VAL A 247 -2.57 21.48 -24.51
C VAL A 247 -2.47 22.62 -25.54
N ASN A 248 -1.90 23.77 -25.17
CA ASN A 248 -1.72 24.88 -26.11
C ASN A 248 -0.57 24.65 -27.09
N GLU A 249 0.42 23.84 -26.71
CA GLU A 249 1.64 23.59 -27.48
C GLU A 249 1.56 22.31 -28.33
N ASP A 250 0.86 21.29 -27.84
CA ASP A 250 0.88 19.95 -28.40
C ASP A 250 -0.49 19.52 -28.98
N PRO A 251 -0.63 19.44 -30.32
CA PRO A 251 -1.90 19.08 -30.95
C PRO A 251 -2.43 17.69 -30.58
N LEU A 252 -1.55 16.72 -30.29
CA LEU A 252 -1.98 15.37 -29.91
C LEU A 252 -2.56 15.37 -28.51
N VAL A 253 -1.93 16.09 -27.56
CA VAL A 253 -2.46 16.26 -26.20
C VAL A 253 -3.78 17.01 -26.24
N LYS A 254 -3.85 18.09 -27.02
CA LYS A 254 -5.09 18.84 -27.22
C LYS A 254 -6.21 17.95 -27.75
N GLN A 255 -5.95 17.16 -28.79
CA GLN A 255 -6.92 16.21 -29.31
C GLN A 255 -7.34 15.21 -28.22
N GLY A 256 -6.37 14.60 -27.53
CA GLY A 256 -6.65 13.58 -26.52
C GLY A 256 -7.51 14.06 -25.35
N VAL A 257 -7.51 15.35 -25.02
CA VAL A 257 -8.37 15.90 -23.94
C VAL A 257 -9.62 16.62 -24.44
N THR A 258 -9.79 16.82 -25.76
CA THR A 258 -10.93 17.56 -26.35
C THR A 258 -11.68 16.82 -27.44
N GLU A 259 -11.34 15.55 -27.69
CA GLU A 259 -12.03 14.72 -28.66
C GLU A 259 -13.49 14.54 -28.25
N SER A 260 -14.41 14.99 -29.11
CA SER A 260 -15.85 14.90 -28.87
C SER A 260 -16.27 13.45 -28.55
N PRO A 261 -17.10 13.22 -27.52
CA PRO A 261 -17.86 14.19 -26.71
C PRO A 261 -17.12 14.75 -25.47
N TRP A 262 -15.82 14.50 -25.34
CA TRP A 262 -15.02 14.84 -24.18
C TRP A 262 -14.51 16.28 -24.20
N SER A 263 -14.18 16.77 -23.02
CA SER A 263 -13.52 18.05 -22.80
C SER A 263 -12.52 17.91 -21.67
N MET A 264 -11.53 18.80 -21.60
CA MET A 264 -10.42 18.68 -20.66
C MET A 264 -10.88 18.54 -19.20
N GLY A 265 -12.03 19.14 -18.85
CA GLY A 265 -12.62 19.06 -17.51
C GLY A 265 -13.01 17.64 -17.07
N TRP A 266 -13.14 16.69 -18.01
CA TRP A 266 -13.37 15.28 -17.69
C TRP A 266 -12.12 14.56 -17.19
N PHE A 267 -10.93 15.00 -17.62
CA PHE A 267 -9.65 14.37 -17.24
C PHE A 267 -8.91 15.16 -16.16
N ILE A 268 -9.29 16.43 -15.94
CA ILE A 268 -8.75 17.22 -14.84
C ILE A 268 -9.76 18.25 -14.35
N SER A 269 -10.14 18.16 -13.07
CA SER A 269 -10.95 19.22 -12.46
C SER A 269 -10.17 20.53 -12.44
N THR A 270 -10.72 21.57 -13.08
CA THR A 270 -10.16 22.92 -13.09
C THR A 270 -10.54 23.72 -11.84
N GLY A 271 -11.13 23.07 -10.83
CA GLY A 271 -11.54 23.69 -9.56
C GLY A 271 -11.16 22.80 -8.38
N ILE A 272 -12.11 22.62 -7.46
CA ILE A 272 -12.00 21.64 -6.38
C ILE A 272 -12.35 20.27 -6.96
N SER A 273 -11.43 19.31 -6.82
CA SER A 273 -11.61 17.90 -7.12
C SER A 273 -12.19 17.14 -5.93
N ASN A 274 -12.78 15.99 -6.20
CA ASN A 274 -13.29 15.08 -5.18
C ASN A 274 -12.15 14.51 -4.30
N HIS A 275 -10.91 14.49 -4.79
CA HIS A 275 -9.73 14.17 -3.97
C HIS A 275 -9.52 15.18 -2.83
N GLN A 276 -9.70 16.49 -3.09
CA GLN A 276 -9.61 17.49 -2.00
C GLN A 276 -10.74 17.30 -0.99
N ARG A 277 -11.91 16.84 -1.45
CA ARG A 277 -13.07 16.57 -0.59
C ARG A 277 -12.92 15.27 0.22
N GLY A 278 -12.03 14.37 -0.22
CA GLY A 278 -11.67 13.11 0.43
C GLY A 278 -12.64 11.97 0.20
N TYR A 279 -13.52 12.06 -0.81
CA TYR A 279 -14.39 10.96 -1.23
C TYR A 279 -14.02 10.39 -2.60
N ALA A 280 -12.77 10.57 -3.03
CA ALA A 280 -12.23 9.96 -4.25
C ALA A 280 -10.94 9.20 -3.96
N ILE A 281 -10.71 8.16 -4.76
CA ILE A 281 -9.47 7.38 -4.81
C ILE A 281 -9.06 7.11 -6.25
N ASP A 282 -7.75 7.03 -6.45
CA ASP A 282 -7.14 6.50 -7.67
C ASP A 282 -6.49 5.15 -7.34
N VAL A 283 -6.94 4.09 -8.02
CA VAL A 283 -6.62 2.69 -7.65
C VAL A 283 -6.37 1.83 -8.89
N SER A 284 -5.49 0.84 -8.75
CA SER A 284 -5.17 -0.22 -9.71
C SER A 284 -5.34 -1.59 -9.06
N LEU A 285 -5.03 -2.66 -9.80
CA LEU A 285 -5.19 -4.04 -9.35
C LEU A 285 -3.89 -4.83 -9.53
N GLY A 286 -3.54 -5.65 -8.54
CA GLY A 286 -2.43 -6.57 -8.62
C GLY A 286 -2.79 -8.00 -8.22
N LYS A 287 -2.07 -8.97 -8.77
CA LYS A 287 -2.11 -10.36 -8.34
C LYS A 287 -1.20 -10.56 -7.15
N VAL A 288 -1.71 -11.16 -6.07
CA VAL A 288 -0.90 -11.51 -4.91
C VAL A 288 0.00 -12.70 -5.25
N ILE A 289 1.31 -12.56 -5.04
CA ILE A 289 2.29 -13.64 -5.17
C ILE A 289 2.65 -14.19 -3.79
N LYS A 290 2.82 -13.29 -2.82
CA LYS A 290 3.16 -13.64 -1.44
C LYS A 290 2.54 -12.66 -0.47
N GLN A 291 1.97 -13.20 0.61
CA GLN A 291 1.44 -12.44 1.73
C GLN A 291 1.89 -13.07 3.05
N GLU A 292 1.85 -12.29 4.12
CA GLU A 292 2.20 -12.72 5.46
C GLU A 292 1.16 -12.21 6.47
N SER A 293 0.93 -12.98 7.54
CA SER A 293 0.17 -12.50 8.70
C SER A 293 1.11 -11.84 9.71
N LYS A 294 0.73 -10.65 10.15
CA LYS A 294 1.37 -9.88 11.24
C LYS A 294 0.41 -9.75 12.40
N ILE A 295 0.94 -9.34 13.56
CA ILE A 295 0.17 -9.16 14.79
C ILE A 295 0.34 -7.71 15.26
N LEU A 296 -0.77 -7.08 15.67
CA LEU A 296 -0.81 -5.80 16.38
C LEU A 296 -1.68 -5.96 17.63
N GLY A 297 -1.04 -6.08 18.79
CA GLY A 297 -1.70 -6.45 20.04
C GLY A 297 -2.38 -7.81 19.93
N GLU A 298 -3.71 -7.84 20.09
CA GLU A 298 -4.49 -9.07 19.97
C GLU A 298 -5.00 -9.37 18.55
N TYR A 299 -4.75 -8.47 17.59
CA TYR A 299 -5.28 -8.60 16.23
C TYR A 299 -4.23 -9.12 15.25
N LYS A 300 -4.62 -10.09 14.42
CA LYS A 300 -3.85 -10.50 13.25
C LYS A 300 -4.32 -9.71 12.02
N TYR A 301 -3.38 -9.32 11.17
CA TYR A 301 -3.66 -8.67 9.89
C TYR A 301 -2.75 -9.20 8.80
N LYS A 302 -3.11 -8.97 7.53
CA LYS A 302 -2.33 -9.40 6.38
C LYS A 302 -1.51 -8.24 5.83
N ILE A 303 -0.31 -8.56 5.33
CA ILE A 303 0.46 -7.68 4.46
C ILE A 303 0.80 -8.39 3.15
N ILE A 304 0.83 -7.65 2.06
CA ILE A 304 1.27 -8.17 0.76
C ILE A 304 2.78 -7.89 0.64
N LEU A 305 3.56 -8.96 0.49
CA LEU A 305 5.02 -8.88 0.39
C LEU A 305 5.48 -8.82 -1.07
N GLU A 306 4.82 -9.59 -1.93
CA GLU A 306 5.15 -9.69 -3.35
C GLU A 306 3.84 -9.74 -4.14
N TYR A 307 3.77 -8.94 -5.20
CA TYR A 307 2.63 -8.85 -6.10
C TYR A 307 3.11 -8.52 -7.52
N THR A 308 2.24 -8.79 -8.49
CA THR A 308 2.41 -8.32 -9.87
C THR A 308 1.23 -7.43 -10.21
N GLU A 309 1.46 -6.15 -10.44
CA GLU A 309 0.41 -5.26 -10.98
C GLU A 309 -0.05 -5.78 -12.34
N TYR A 310 -1.37 -5.83 -12.55
CA TYR A 310 -1.92 -6.24 -13.83
C TYR A 310 -1.60 -5.20 -14.91
N ILE A 311 -1.56 -5.65 -16.16
CA ILE A 311 -1.60 -4.70 -17.28
C ILE A 311 -2.99 -4.07 -17.25
N MET A 312 -3.06 -2.78 -16.98
CA MET A 312 -4.30 -2.00 -17.00
C MET A 312 -4.48 -1.32 -18.37
N PRO A 313 -5.67 -0.78 -18.69
CA PRO A 313 -5.95 -0.20 -20.01
C PRO A 313 -4.94 0.84 -20.47
N THR A 314 -4.40 1.62 -19.53
CA THR A 314 -3.31 2.59 -19.72
C THR A 314 -2.39 2.59 -18.50
N SER A 315 -1.33 3.42 -18.52
CA SER A 315 -0.71 3.85 -17.26
C SER A 315 -1.76 4.51 -16.36
N ILE A 316 -1.62 4.33 -15.04
CA ILE A 316 -2.37 5.12 -14.05
C ILE A 316 -2.17 6.62 -14.33
N HIS A 317 -3.22 7.41 -14.14
CA HIS A 317 -3.24 8.86 -14.34
C HIS A 317 -2.95 9.35 -15.78
N GLU A 318 -3.33 8.59 -16.81
CA GLU A 318 -3.30 9.00 -18.22
C GLU A 318 -4.45 9.97 -18.54
N LEU A 319 -4.19 11.27 -18.59
CA LEU A 319 -5.23 12.29 -18.76
C LEU A 319 -5.60 12.46 -20.25
N SER A 320 -6.34 11.52 -20.84
CA SER A 320 -6.87 11.62 -22.21
C SER A 320 -7.98 10.61 -22.48
N VAL A 321 -8.60 10.68 -23.66
CA VAL A 321 -9.59 9.68 -24.11
C VAL A 321 -9.09 8.23 -24.10
N ALA A 322 -7.77 8.00 -23.99
CA ALA A 322 -7.22 6.66 -23.83
C ALA A 322 -7.58 6.00 -22.49
N SER A 323 -7.93 6.76 -21.45
CA SER A 323 -8.23 6.26 -20.11
C SER A 323 -9.71 6.01 -19.83
N ILE A 324 -10.60 6.36 -20.77
CA ILE A 324 -12.05 6.29 -20.56
C ILE A 324 -12.48 4.85 -20.28
N ILE A 325 -13.45 4.70 -19.38
CA ILE A 325 -14.09 3.40 -19.09
C ILE A 325 -15.44 3.26 -19.79
N PHE A 326 -16.11 4.38 -20.08
CA PHE A 326 -17.35 4.40 -20.86
C PHE A 326 -17.18 5.22 -22.14
N LYS A 327 -17.85 4.82 -23.23
CA LYS A 327 -17.78 5.52 -24.54
C LYS A 327 -18.36 6.93 -24.51
N SER A 328 -19.26 7.19 -23.57
CA SER A 328 -19.95 8.46 -23.41
C SER A 328 -19.72 9.01 -22.01
N PRO A 329 -19.64 10.34 -21.85
CA PRO A 329 -19.56 10.96 -20.55
C PRO A 329 -20.80 10.67 -19.71
N VAL A 330 -20.59 10.42 -18.42
CA VAL A 330 -21.64 10.16 -17.44
C VAL A 330 -21.46 11.13 -16.30
N SER A 331 -22.55 11.77 -15.86
CA SER A 331 -22.48 12.69 -14.72
C SER A 331 -21.82 12.02 -13.52
N PRO A 332 -20.72 12.56 -12.97
CA PRO A 332 -20.07 12.01 -11.79
C PRO A 332 -20.93 12.14 -10.53
N GLU A 333 -22.03 12.91 -10.61
CA GLU A 333 -23.01 13.09 -9.54
C GLU A 333 -24.12 12.04 -9.54
N SER A 334 -24.14 11.12 -10.51
CA SER A 334 -25.14 10.05 -10.58
C SER A 334 -24.58 8.72 -10.11
N SER A 335 -25.26 8.09 -9.15
CA SER A 335 -24.93 6.74 -8.68
C SER A 335 -25.39 5.62 -9.62
N THR A 336 -26.18 5.93 -10.65
CA THR A 336 -26.86 4.91 -11.48
C THR A 336 -26.65 5.03 -12.98
N LEU A 337 -26.47 6.24 -13.54
CA LEU A 337 -26.38 6.43 -15.00
C LEU A 337 -25.22 5.65 -15.66
N TRP A 338 -24.14 5.42 -14.93
CA TRP A 338 -22.99 4.66 -15.44
C TRP A 338 -23.35 3.20 -15.74
N LYS A 339 -24.37 2.63 -15.07
CA LYS A 339 -24.82 1.25 -15.26
C LYS A 339 -25.47 1.02 -16.62
N GLU A 340 -25.98 2.08 -17.24
CA GLU A 340 -26.60 2.06 -18.56
C GLU A 340 -25.59 2.41 -19.68
N SER A 341 -24.35 2.71 -19.31
CA SER A 341 -23.33 3.17 -20.24
C SER A 341 -22.63 2.02 -20.95
N THR A 342 -22.15 2.30 -22.17
CA THR A 342 -21.39 1.32 -22.96
C THR A 342 -19.92 1.38 -22.56
N ILE A 343 -19.34 0.23 -22.20
CA ILE A 343 -17.90 0.08 -21.92
C ILE A 343 -17.08 0.47 -23.15
N ALA A 344 -15.97 1.17 -22.93
CA ALA A 344 -15.05 1.58 -23.98
C ALA A 344 -14.19 0.42 -24.50
N ASP A 345 -13.81 0.47 -25.79
CA ASP A 345 -13.17 -0.66 -26.48
C ASP A 345 -11.73 -0.97 -26.00
N ASN A 346 -11.11 -0.01 -25.30
CA ASN A 346 -9.77 -0.08 -24.70
C ASN A 346 -9.76 -0.79 -23.33
N ILE A 347 -10.92 -1.02 -22.70
CA ILE A 347 -11.00 -1.62 -21.37
C ILE A 347 -10.77 -3.13 -21.44
N ASN A 348 -9.80 -3.60 -20.67
CA ASN A 348 -9.47 -5.02 -20.55
C ASN A 348 -10.21 -5.68 -19.37
N SER A 349 -10.05 -7.01 -19.25
CA SER A 349 -10.67 -7.83 -18.20
C SER A 349 -10.34 -7.35 -16.79
N GLU A 350 -9.10 -6.93 -16.57
CA GLU A 350 -8.57 -6.52 -15.27
C GLU A 350 -9.11 -5.14 -14.86
N GLY A 351 -9.30 -4.23 -15.82
CA GLY A 351 -10.02 -2.97 -15.61
C GLY A 351 -11.50 -3.18 -15.24
N LEU A 352 -12.17 -4.14 -15.87
CA LEU A 352 -13.54 -4.52 -15.50
C LEU A 352 -13.60 -5.19 -14.12
N LEU A 353 -12.61 -6.02 -13.79
CA LEU A 353 -12.52 -6.69 -12.50
C LEU A 353 -12.32 -5.68 -11.36
N LEU A 354 -11.42 -4.71 -11.56
CA LEU A 354 -11.26 -3.59 -10.62
C LEU A 354 -12.57 -2.82 -10.44
N GLN A 355 -13.25 -2.47 -11.55
CA GLN A 355 -14.55 -1.80 -11.49
C GLN A 355 -15.56 -2.62 -10.70
N GLN A 356 -15.60 -3.94 -10.88
CA GLN A 356 -16.49 -4.84 -10.16
C GLN A 356 -16.24 -4.78 -8.64
N TYR A 357 -15.01 -4.95 -8.18
CA TYR A 357 -14.69 -4.89 -6.74
C TYR A 357 -15.11 -3.55 -6.12
N CYS A 358 -14.77 -2.43 -6.78
CA CYS A 358 -15.11 -1.11 -6.29
C CYS A 358 -16.63 -0.86 -6.29
N THR A 359 -17.33 -1.26 -7.36
CA THR A 359 -18.78 -1.01 -7.49
C THR A 359 -19.63 -1.93 -6.61
N ASN A 360 -19.20 -3.17 -6.37
CA ASN A 360 -19.79 -4.07 -5.38
C ASN A 360 -19.72 -3.47 -3.97
N ALA A 361 -18.61 -2.79 -3.65
CA ALA A 361 -18.44 -2.06 -2.40
C ALA A 361 -19.21 -0.71 -2.35
N GLY A 362 -19.91 -0.33 -3.41
CA GLY A 362 -20.69 0.89 -3.49
C GLY A 362 -19.90 2.16 -3.81
N LEU A 363 -18.71 2.02 -4.40
CA LEU A 363 -17.98 3.11 -5.04
C LEU A 363 -18.46 3.30 -6.49
N ILE A 364 -18.33 4.53 -7.01
CA ILE A 364 -18.89 4.94 -8.31
C ILE A 364 -17.75 5.31 -9.26
N PRO A 365 -17.64 4.66 -10.44
CA PRO A 365 -16.57 4.94 -11.40
C PRO A 365 -16.77 6.32 -12.04
N LEU A 366 -15.66 6.99 -12.37
CA LEU A 366 -15.67 8.16 -13.25
C LEU A 366 -15.53 7.72 -14.71
N ALA A 367 -16.38 8.24 -15.59
CA ALA A 367 -16.46 7.78 -16.98
C ALA A 367 -15.17 7.94 -17.78
N SER A 368 -14.38 8.97 -17.46
CA SER A 368 -13.15 9.33 -18.15
C SER A 368 -11.90 8.60 -17.65
N GLU A 369 -11.97 7.89 -16.52
CA GLU A 369 -10.79 7.41 -15.81
C GLU A 369 -11.07 6.03 -15.20
N TRP A 370 -10.50 4.97 -15.80
CA TRP A 370 -10.73 3.59 -15.34
C TRP A 370 -10.29 3.33 -13.89
N TRP A 371 -9.37 4.13 -13.35
CA TRP A 371 -8.82 4.00 -12.00
C TRP A 371 -9.57 4.80 -10.94
N HIS A 372 -10.42 5.75 -11.32
CA HIS A 372 -10.96 6.75 -10.41
C HIS A 372 -12.35 6.37 -9.93
N PHE A 373 -12.50 6.33 -8.60
CA PHE A 373 -13.77 5.98 -7.97
C PHE A 373 -14.16 6.99 -6.89
N ASN A 374 -15.44 7.32 -6.85
CA ASN A 374 -16.05 8.26 -5.92
C ASN A 374 -16.95 7.54 -4.90
N ASP A 375 -17.09 8.12 -3.72
CA ASP A 375 -18.15 7.79 -2.77
C ASP A 375 -19.17 8.93 -2.65
N LEU A 376 -20.27 8.82 -3.41
CA LEU A 376 -21.35 9.82 -3.37
C LEU A 376 -22.14 9.81 -2.06
N THR A 377 -22.13 8.71 -1.29
CA THR A 377 -22.71 8.69 0.05
C THR A 377 -21.92 9.62 0.98
N CYS A 378 -20.58 9.56 0.93
CA CYS A 378 -19.72 10.49 1.67
C CYS A 378 -19.96 11.95 1.25
N LYS A 379 -20.09 12.19 -0.05
CA LYS A 379 -20.43 13.52 -0.56
C LYS A 379 -21.72 14.05 0.08
N ASP A 380 -22.79 13.25 0.08
CA ASP A 380 -24.09 13.69 0.57
C ASP A 380 -24.09 13.91 2.09
N VAL A 381 -23.44 13.02 2.86
CA VAL A 381 -23.31 13.15 4.32
C VAL A 381 -22.53 14.40 4.75
N THR A 382 -21.59 14.85 3.90
CA THR A 382 -20.76 16.04 4.14
C THR A 382 -21.27 17.30 3.44
N ALA A 383 -22.41 17.26 2.73
CA ALA A 383 -22.88 18.34 1.86
C ALA A 383 -23.01 19.72 2.53
N VAL A 384 -23.23 19.77 3.85
CA VAL A 384 -23.28 21.03 4.63
C VAL A 384 -21.95 21.80 4.55
N THR A 385 -20.82 21.10 4.66
CA THR A 385 -19.49 21.72 4.57
C THR A 385 -18.49 20.65 4.15
N GLN A 386 -17.85 20.89 3.01
CA GLN A 386 -16.89 19.94 2.43
C GLN A 386 -15.50 20.55 2.40
N SER A 387 -14.50 19.69 2.50
CA SER A 387 -13.11 20.09 2.37
C SER A 387 -12.84 20.77 1.02
N VAL A 388 -12.04 21.83 1.07
CA VAL A 388 -11.50 22.50 -0.11
C VAL A 388 -10.03 22.14 -0.36
N GLY A 389 -9.44 21.29 0.51
CA GLY A 389 -8.09 20.76 0.39
C GLY A 389 -6.97 21.79 0.35
N ARG A 390 -7.17 23.00 0.91
CA ARG A 390 -6.15 24.06 0.98
C ARG A 390 -5.19 23.87 2.15
N PHE A 391 -4.70 22.64 2.31
CA PHE A 391 -3.74 22.23 3.33
C PHE A 391 -2.96 21.01 2.82
N PHE A 392 -1.89 20.67 3.52
CA PHE A 392 -1.09 19.48 3.27
C PHE A 392 -1.23 18.54 4.47
N ILE A 393 -1.15 17.23 4.21
CA ILE A 393 -1.08 16.20 5.24
C ILE A 393 0.27 15.50 5.04
N GLN A 394 1.22 15.75 5.96
CA GLN A 394 2.62 15.35 5.80
C GLN A 394 3.13 14.51 6.96
N GLU A 395 2.42 14.48 8.08
CA GLU A 395 2.80 13.78 9.31
C GLU A 395 1.84 12.61 9.57
N ASN A 396 2.37 11.52 10.13
CA ASN A 396 1.59 10.38 10.61
C ASN A 396 1.45 10.48 12.13
N TYR A 397 0.27 10.13 12.65
CA TYR A 397 -0.08 10.24 14.08
C TYR A 397 -0.50 8.89 14.66
N SER A 398 -0.11 7.81 13.99
CA SER A 398 -0.45 6.47 14.40
C SER A 398 0.29 6.13 15.69
N LYS A 399 -0.38 5.41 16.59
CA LYS A 399 0.19 4.88 17.82
C LYS A 399 -0.21 3.43 17.95
N ILE A 400 0.65 2.63 18.58
CA ILE A 400 0.29 1.26 18.94
C ILE A 400 -0.96 1.34 19.84
N PRO A 401 -2.06 0.65 19.47
CA PRO A 401 -3.31 0.73 20.21
C PRO A 401 -3.14 0.24 21.67
N ASN A 402 -3.68 1.00 22.61
CA ASN A 402 -3.66 0.63 24.03
C ASN A 402 -4.91 -0.21 24.35
N PHE A 403 -4.78 -1.54 24.34
CA PHE A 403 -5.91 -2.45 24.55
C PHE A 403 -6.32 -2.62 26.02
N ASN A 404 -5.64 -1.94 26.95
CA ASN A 404 -5.85 -2.10 28.40
C ASN A 404 -6.86 -1.10 29.01
N ASP A 405 -7.35 -0.13 28.25
CA ASP A 405 -8.35 0.83 28.72
C ASP A 405 -9.77 0.33 28.36
N LYS A 406 -10.26 -0.68 29.09
CA LYS A 406 -11.66 -1.11 29.07
C LYS A 406 -12.40 -0.70 30.33
#